data_AF-A0A4Q3ZB70-F1
#
_entry.id   AF-A0A4Q3ZB70-F1
#
_cell.length_a   1.000
_cell.length_b   1.000
_cell.length_c   1.000
_cell.angle_alpha   90.00
_cell.angle_beta   90.00
_cell.angle_gamma   90.00
#
_symmetry.space_group_name_H-M   'P 1'
#
loop_
_entity.id
_entity.type
_entity.pdbx_description
1 polymer ?
#
loop_
_entity_poly.entity_id
_entity_poly.type
_entity_poly.pdbx_seq_one_letter_code
_entity_poly.pdbx_strand_id
1 'polypeptide(L)' 'MERQIEAFVDYYNNQRYHESLGNLTPADVYHGRGAQILSMREEIKKQTIRKRRLQHQNAAA' A
#
# COMPACT_ATOMS: atom_id res chain seq x y z
N MET A 1 -30.57 9.96 4.17
CA MET A 1 -29.67 9.36 5.16
C MET A 1 -28.98 8.12 4.58
N GLU A 2 -29.72 7.17 4.00
CA GLU A 2 -29.18 5.94 3.40
C GLU A 2 -28.06 6.17 2.37
N ARG A 3 -28.22 7.11 1.44
CA ARG A 3 -27.18 7.47 0.46
C ARG A 3 -25.84 7.91 1.08
N GLN A 4 -25.88 8.54 2.26
CA GLN A 4 -24.65 8.96 2.96
C GLN A 4 -23.96 7.77 3.62
N ILE A 5 -24.73 6.80 4.12
CA ILE A 5 -24.21 5.56 4.69
C ILE A 5 -23.59 4.71 3.58
N GLU A 6 -24.26 4.58 2.44
CA GLU A 6 -23.74 3.83 1.29
C GLU A 6 -22.41 4.42 0.79
N ALA A 7 -22.34 5.74 0.61
CA ALA A 7 -21.10 6.42 0.23
C ALA A 7 -19.97 6.22 1.26
N PHE A 8 -20.31 6.23 2.56
CA PHE A 8 -19.32 5.96 3.61
C PHE A 8 -18.80 4.53 3.56
N VAL A 9 -19.69 3.54 3.39
CA VAL A 9 -19.32 2.12 3.32
C VAL A 9 -18.42 1.84 2.11
N ASP A 10 -18.78 2.38 0.94
CA ASP A 10 -17.94 2.24 -0.26
C ASP A 10 -16.54 2.83 -0.03
N TYR A 11 -16.47 4.07 0.46
CA TYR A 11 -15.20 4.72 0.77
C TYR A 11 -14.36 3.91 1.77
N TYR A 12 -14.97 3.46 2.87
CA TYR A 12 -14.27 2.74 3.92
C TYR A 12 -13.70 1.40 3.44
N ASN A 13 -14.47 0.66 2.63
CA ASN A 13 -14.12 -0.68 2.19
C ASN A 13 -13.20 -0.70 0.96
N ASN A 14 -13.37 0.25 0.04
CA ASN A 14 -12.71 0.20 -1.27
C ASN A 14 -11.61 1.24 -1.46
N GLN A 15 -11.61 2.34 -0.70
CA GLN A 15 -10.73 3.49 -0.96
C GLN A 15 -9.82 3.84 0.21
N ARG A 16 -10.31 3.67 1.45
CA ARG A 16 -9.55 3.99 2.64
C ARG A 16 -8.53 2.90 2.97
N TYR A 17 -7.27 3.31 3.10
CA TYR A 17 -6.22 2.46 3.66
C TYR A 17 -6.28 2.46 5.19
N HIS A 18 -6.08 1.28 5.79
CA HIS A 18 -6.05 1.11 7.25
C HIS A 18 -4.70 0.62 7.73
N GLU A 19 -4.13 1.32 8.71
CA GLU A 19 -2.81 1.02 9.26
C GLU A 19 -2.75 -0.39 9.90
N SER A 20 -3.82 -0.79 10.59
CA SER A 20 -3.95 -2.14 11.17
C SER A 20 -3.93 -3.26 10.12
N LEU A 21 -4.24 -2.96 8.87
CA LEU A 21 -4.20 -3.88 7.73
C LEU A 21 -2.90 -3.74 6.91
N GLY A 22 -1.88 -3.05 7.43
CA GLY A 22 -0.65 -2.80 6.67
C GLY A 22 -0.84 -1.78 5.55
N ASN A 23 -1.72 -0.79 5.75
CA ASN A 23 -2.13 0.19 4.74
C ASN A 23 -2.70 -0.47 3.49
N LEU A 24 -3.57 -1.45 3.71
CA LEU A 24 -4.43 -2.07 2.70
C LEU A 24 -5.87 -1.60 2.89
N THR A 25 -6.68 -1.74 1.85
CA THR A 25 -8.13 -1.54 1.96
C THR A 25 -8.78 -2.80 2.54
N PRO A 26 -9.94 -2.71 3.20
CA PRO A 26 -10.68 -3.89 3.65
C PRO A 26 -11.04 -4.82 2.49
N ALA A 27 -11.35 -4.29 1.31
CA ALA A 27 -11.58 -5.07 0.10
C ALA A 27 -10.33 -5.88 -0.30
N ASP A 28 -9.13 -5.30 -0.28
CA ASP A 28 -7.91 -6.06 -0.61
C ASP A 28 -7.69 -7.26 0.31
N VAL A 29 -8.01 -7.10 1.60
CA VAL A 29 -7.91 -8.17 2.59
C VAL A 29 -9.00 -9.22 2.36
N TYR A 30 -10.26 -8.78 2.19
CA TYR A 30 -11.39 -9.68 1.95
C TYR A 30 -11.21 -10.52 0.68
N HIS A 31 -10.69 -9.92 -0.39
CA HIS A 31 -10.40 -10.61 -1.64
C HIS A 31 -9.07 -11.39 -1.63
N GLY A 32 -8.37 -11.47 -0.49
CA GLY A 32 -7.14 -12.26 -0.32
C GLY A 32 -5.91 -11.71 -1.05
N ARG A 33 -5.98 -10.47 -1.59
CA ARG A 33 -4.88 -9.83 -2.35
C ARG A 33 -3.80 -9.23 -1.46
N GLY A 34 -4.04 -9.13 -0.15
CA GLY A 34 -3.18 -8.42 0.78
C GLY A 34 -1.73 -8.90 0.79
N ALA A 35 -1.50 -10.21 0.82
CA ALA A 35 -0.15 -10.78 0.85
C ALA A 35 0.65 -10.42 -0.42
N GLN A 36 0.02 -10.48 -1.59
CA GLN A 36 0.64 -10.13 -2.86
C GLN A 36 1.03 -8.63 -2.91
N ILE A 37 0.13 -7.74 -2.47
CA ILE A 37 0.38 -6.30 -2.45
C ILE A 37 1.56 -5.97 -1.53
N LEU A 38 1.60 -6.56 -0.33
CA LEU A 38 2.67 -6.32 0.64
C LEU A 38 4.02 -6.83 0.13
N SER A 39 4.04 -8.02 -0.47
CA SER A 39 5.26 -8.59 -1.08
C SER A 39 5.80 -7.69 -2.19
N MET A 40 4.94 -7.21 -3.09
CA MET A 40 5.33 -6.30 -4.16
C MET A 40 5.89 -4.98 -3.62
N ARG A 41 5.27 -4.41 -2.57
CA ARG A 41 5.76 -3.18 -1.92
C ARG A 41 7.14 -3.37 -1.28
N GLU A 42 7.37 -4.51 -0.63
CA GLU A 42 8.67 -4.82 -0.02
C GLU A 42 9.78 -4.88 -1.08
N GLU A 43 9.52 -5.53 -2.21
CA GLU A 43 10.49 -5.64 -3.31
C GLU A 43 10.83 -4.26 -3.89
N ILE A 44 9.81 -3.43 -4.18
CA ILE A 44 10.01 -2.06 -4.68
C ILE A 44 10.85 -1.23 -3.68
N LYS A 45 10.59 -1.38 -2.38
CA LYS A 45 11.35 -0.68 -1.33
C LYS A 45 12.81 -1.09 -1.33
N LYS A 46 13.11 -2.39 -1.43
CA LYS A 46 14.49 -2.92 -1.51
C LYS A 46 15.22 -2.36 -2.73
N GLN A 47 14.59 -2.42 -3.91
CA GLN A 47 15.19 -1.92 -5.15
C GLN A 47 15.46 -0.41 -5.09
N THR A 48 14.52 0.36 -4.54
CA THR A 48 14.65 1.82 -4.40
C THR A 48 15.79 2.19 -3.46
N ILE A 49 15.93 1.50 -2.32
CA ILE A 49 17.04 1.74 -1.39
C ILE A 49 18.38 1.41 -2.04
N ARG A 50 18.48 0.27 -2.77
CA ARG A 50 19.70 -0.12 -3.48
C ARG A 50 20.10 0.93 -4.52
N LYS A 51 19.15 1.38 -5.35
CA LYS A 51 19.37 2.42 -6.36
C LYS A 51 19.88 3.72 -5.71
N ARG A 52 19.24 4.14 -4.61
CA ARG A 52 19.65 5.34 -3.88
C ARG A 52 21.07 5.22 -3.33
N ARG A 53 21.44 4.07 -2.76
CA ARG A 53 22.82 3.83 -2.26
C ARG A 53 23.86 3.93 -3.38
N LEU A 54 23.59 3.34 -4.54
CA LEU A 54 24.50 3.42 -5.69
C LEU A 54 24.66 4.87 -6.18
N GLN A 55 23.57 5.62 -6.27
CA GLN A 55 23.62 7.05 -6.66
C GLN A 55 24.46 7.87 -5.69
N HIS A 56 24.36 7.64 -4.37
CA HIS A 56 25.18 8.31 -3.38
C HIS A 56 26.66 7.93 -3.47
N GLN A 57 26.98 6.66 -3.69
CA GLN A 57 28.36 6.21 -3.89
C GLN A 57 29.00 6.87 -5.10
N ASN A 58 28.27 6.93 -6.23
CA ASN A 58 28.77 7.57 -7.46
C ASN A 58 28.95 9.08 -7.31
N ALA A 59 28.14 9.74 -6.48
CA ALA A 59 28.25 11.19 -6.23
C ALA A 59 29.36 11.54 -5.22
N ALA A 60 29.85 10.57 -4.45
CA ALA A 60 30.92 10.75 -3.46
C ALA A 60 32.31 10.33 -3.99
N ALA A 61 32.38 9.76 -5.19
CA ALA A 61 33.59 9.44 -5.93
C ALA A 61 33.98 10.60 -6.84
#